data_AF-A0A2K5D991-F1
#
_entry.id   AF-A0A2K5D991-F1
#
_cell.length_a   1.000
_cell.length_b   1.000
_cell.length_c   1.000
_cell.angle_alpha   90.00
_cell.angle_beta   90.00
_cell.angle_gamma   90.00
#
_symmetry.space_group_name_H-M   'P 1'
#
loop_
_entity.id
_entity.type
_entity.pdbx_description
1 polymer ?
#
loop_
_entity_poly.entity_id
_entity_poly.type
_entity_poly.pdbx_seq_one_letter_code
_entity_poly.pdbx_strand_id
1 'polypeptide(L)'
;MDVVASEFYRSGKYDLDFNRYISPDQLADPYKSFIKDYPVVSIEDPFDQDDWGAWQKFTASAGIQVVGDDLTVTNLKRIARAANEKSCNCLLLKVNQIGSVTKFLQACKLAQANGWGVMVSHCSGETEDTFITDLVVGLCTGQIKTGLLRTEEELGSKAKFAGRNFRNLLAK
;
A
#
# COMPACT_ATOMS: atom_id res chain seq x y z
N MET A 1 5.00 -2.67 7.32
CA MET A 1 6.40 -2.53 6.89
C MET A 1 6.39 -1.95 5.50
N ASP A 2 7.30 -1.02 5.23
CA ASP A 2 7.54 -0.50 3.89
C ASP A 2 8.98 -0.85 3.53
N VAL A 3 9.16 -1.64 2.47
CA VAL A 3 10.45 -2.24 2.13
C VAL A 3 11.17 -1.44 1.06
N VAL A 4 10.42 -0.78 0.16
CA VAL A 4 10.97 -0.02 -0.97
C VAL A 4 11.96 -0.87 -1.80
N ALA A 5 11.57 -2.10 -2.14
CA ALA A 5 12.50 -3.10 -2.69
C ALA A 5 13.13 -2.74 -4.05
N SER A 6 12.50 -1.83 -4.80
CA SER A 6 13.06 -1.25 -6.03
C SER A 6 14.44 -0.60 -5.78
N GLU A 7 14.67 0.00 -4.62
CA GLU A 7 15.92 0.73 -4.31
C GLU A 7 17.15 -0.20 -4.28
N PHE A 8 16.95 -1.45 -3.91
CA PHE A 8 18.01 -2.46 -3.84
C PHE A 8 17.86 -3.60 -4.86
N TYR A 9 16.96 -3.45 -5.83
CA TYR A 9 16.85 -4.39 -6.95
C TYR A 9 17.99 -4.19 -7.96
N ARG A 10 18.68 -5.27 -8.31
CA ARG A 10 19.83 -5.28 -9.22
C ARG A 10 19.74 -6.53 -10.11
N SER A 11 19.50 -6.32 -11.40
CA SER A 11 19.59 -7.36 -12.44
C SER A 11 18.86 -8.68 -12.13
N GLY A 12 17.60 -8.62 -11.68
CA GLY A 12 16.80 -9.81 -11.36
C GLY A 12 16.97 -10.35 -9.94
N LYS A 13 17.75 -9.67 -9.10
CA LYS A 13 18.03 -10.03 -7.71
C LYS A 13 17.92 -8.81 -6.80
N TYR A 14 17.96 -9.04 -5.50
CA TYR A 14 17.87 -8.01 -4.47
C TYR A 14 19.14 -7.99 -3.64
N ASP A 15 19.76 -6.82 -3.50
CA ASP A 15 21.01 -6.61 -2.78
C ASP A 15 20.77 -6.14 -1.34
N LEU A 16 20.80 -7.06 -0.38
CA LEU A 16 20.45 -6.72 1.01
C LEU A 16 21.54 -6.00 1.79
N ASP A 17 22.79 -5.99 1.31
CA ASP A 17 23.94 -5.47 2.06
C ASP A 17 25.11 -5.10 1.14
N PHE A 18 24.81 -4.43 0.02
CA PHE A 18 25.79 -3.94 -0.95
C PHE A 18 26.80 -4.98 -1.46
N ASN A 19 26.38 -6.24 -1.59
CA ASN A 19 27.08 -7.40 -2.20
C ASN A 19 26.36 -8.73 -1.94
N ARG A 20 25.17 -8.73 -1.33
CA ARG A 20 24.41 -9.94 -1.00
C ARG A 20 23.16 -10.03 -1.86
N TYR A 21 23.34 -10.57 -3.06
CA TYR A 21 22.28 -10.75 -4.04
C TYR A 21 21.45 -12.01 -3.77
N ILE A 22 20.17 -11.82 -3.51
CA ILE A 22 19.20 -12.91 -3.35
C ILE A 22 18.11 -12.86 -4.42
N SER A 23 17.58 -14.02 -4.78
CA SER A 23 16.44 -14.12 -5.70
C SER A 23 15.14 -13.60 -5.07
N PRO A 24 14.11 -13.28 -5.87
CA PRO A 24 12.80 -12.89 -5.34
C PRO A 24 12.20 -13.93 -4.40
N ASP A 25 12.34 -15.22 -4.73
CA ASP A 25 11.83 -16.31 -3.90
C ASP A 25 12.57 -16.36 -2.54
N GLN A 26 13.90 -16.13 -2.52
CA GLN A 26 14.68 -16.02 -1.28
C GLN A 26 14.35 -14.75 -0.47
N LEU A 27 13.96 -13.65 -1.11
CA LEU A 27 13.53 -12.43 -0.43
C LEU A 27 12.14 -12.60 0.20
N ALA A 28 11.28 -13.45 -0.37
CA ALA A 28 9.97 -13.76 0.22
C ALA A 28 10.07 -14.52 1.55
N ASP A 29 11.12 -15.29 1.78
CA ASP A 29 11.31 -16.10 2.98
C ASP A 29 11.39 -15.28 4.28
N PRO A 30 12.23 -14.22 4.40
CA PRO A 30 12.22 -13.38 5.59
C PRO A 30 10.87 -12.69 5.80
N TYR A 31 10.16 -12.28 4.75
CA TYR A 31 8.81 -11.72 4.91
C TYR A 31 7.84 -12.72 5.53
N LYS A 32 7.85 -13.98 5.07
CA LYS A 32 7.03 -15.04 5.65
C LYS A 32 7.40 -15.32 7.10
N SER A 33 8.69 -15.32 7.44
CA SER A 33 9.14 -15.43 8.83
C SER A 33 8.59 -14.25 9.64
N PHE A 34 8.66 -13.02 9.13
CA PHE A 34 8.15 -11.86 9.85
C PHE A 34 6.64 -11.90 10.07
N ILE A 35 5.87 -12.36 9.09
CA ILE A 35 4.42 -12.56 9.22
C ILE A 35 4.10 -13.62 10.27
N LYS A 36 4.92 -14.67 10.37
CA LYS A 36 4.73 -15.77 11.31
C LYS A 36 5.13 -15.38 12.75
N ASP A 37 6.27 -14.72 12.88
CA ASP A 37 6.96 -14.54 14.17
C ASP A 37 6.59 -13.19 14.83
N TYR A 38 6.06 -12.24 14.05
CA TYR A 38 5.67 -10.91 14.51
C TYR A 38 4.26 -10.55 14.01
N PRO A 39 3.56 -9.59 14.65
CA PRO A 39 2.21 -9.17 14.25
C PRO A 39 2.23 -8.26 13.00
N VAL A 40 2.95 -8.65 11.96
CA VAL A 40 3.00 -7.92 10.68
C VAL A 40 1.70 -8.14 9.93
N VAL A 41 0.89 -7.08 9.81
CA VAL A 41 -0.42 -7.13 9.13
C VAL A 41 -0.43 -6.46 7.75
N SER A 42 0.65 -5.76 7.39
CA SER A 42 0.79 -5.05 6.12
C SER A 42 2.24 -4.95 5.70
N ILE A 43 2.53 -5.26 4.43
CA ILE A 43 3.83 -5.05 3.78
C ILE A 43 3.62 -4.24 2.49
N GLU A 44 4.37 -3.17 2.34
CA GLU A 44 4.41 -2.26 1.20
C GLU A 44 5.71 -2.49 0.41
N ASP A 45 5.58 -2.49 -0.92
CA ASP A 45 6.65 -2.70 -1.89
C ASP A 45 7.67 -3.81 -1.56
N PRO A 46 7.22 -5.06 -1.34
CA PRO A 46 8.10 -6.19 -1.02
C PRO A 46 9.07 -6.57 -2.16
N PHE A 47 8.78 -6.16 -3.40
CA PHE A 47 9.56 -6.46 -4.60
C PHE A 47 9.67 -5.23 -5.49
N ASP A 48 10.59 -5.29 -6.45
CA ASP A 48 10.77 -4.26 -7.46
C ASP A 48 9.45 -3.94 -8.18
N GLN A 49 9.28 -2.66 -8.54
CA GLN A 49 8.10 -2.15 -9.21
C GLN A 49 7.72 -2.91 -10.50
N ASP A 50 8.66 -3.58 -11.18
CA ASP A 50 8.40 -4.32 -12.40
C ASP A 50 8.63 -5.84 -12.25
N ASP A 51 8.86 -6.36 -11.04
CA ASP A 51 8.95 -7.80 -10.74
C ASP A 51 7.55 -8.41 -10.48
N TRP A 52 6.66 -8.26 -11.47
CA TRP A 52 5.26 -8.69 -11.39
C TRP A 52 5.09 -10.15 -10.94
N GLY A 53 6.00 -11.04 -11.36
CA GLY A 53 5.95 -12.45 -10.99
C GLY A 53 6.16 -12.69 -9.50
N ALA A 54 7.10 -11.97 -8.87
CA ALA A 54 7.33 -12.07 -7.44
C ALA A 54 6.14 -11.54 -6.62
N TRP A 55 5.59 -10.39 -7.03
CA TRP A 55 4.38 -9.82 -6.44
C TRP A 55 3.20 -10.81 -6.43
N GLN A 56 2.90 -11.43 -7.57
CA GLN A 56 1.80 -12.40 -7.68
C GLN A 56 2.01 -13.60 -6.75
N LYS A 57 3.19 -14.21 -6.78
CA LYS A 57 3.53 -15.37 -5.93
C LYS A 57 3.41 -15.05 -4.45
N PHE A 58 3.93 -13.89 -4.04
CA PHE A 58 3.91 -13.48 -2.64
C PHE A 58 2.51 -13.14 -2.17
N THR A 59 1.77 -12.31 -2.92
CA THR A 59 0.40 -11.92 -2.57
C THR A 59 -0.53 -13.13 -2.44
N ALA A 60 -0.35 -14.16 -3.27
CA ALA A 60 -1.10 -15.40 -3.18
C ALA A 60 -0.87 -16.19 -1.88
N SER A 61 0.28 -16.01 -1.22
CA SER A 61 0.68 -16.76 -0.01
C SER A 61 0.80 -15.94 1.27
N ALA A 62 0.83 -14.60 1.19
CA ALA A 62 1.12 -13.72 2.32
C ALA A 62 0.01 -13.71 3.39
N GLY A 63 -1.27 -13.84 3.01
CA GLY A 63 -2.40 -13.82 3.95
C GLY A 63 -2.68 -12.48 4.64
N ILE A 64 -1.84 -11.47 4.41
CA ILE A 64 -1.93 -10.13 5.00
C ILE A 64 -2.23 -9.05 3.95
N GLN A 65 -2.21 -7.79 4.34
CA GLN A 65 -2.25 -6.69 3.37
C GLN A 65 -0.91 -6.58 2.62
N VAL A 66 -0.98 -6.52 1.30
CA VAL A 66 0.17 -6.26 0.42
C VAL A 66 -0.13 -4.98 -0.34
N VAL A 67 0.65 -3.93 -0.08
CA VAL A 67 0.44 -2.57 -0.57
C VAL A 67 1.34 -2.30 -1.75
N GLY A 68 0.78 -1.82 -2.86
CA GLY A 68 1.57 -1.33 -3.99
C GLY A 68 1.68 0.19 -3.96
N ASP A 69 2.90 0.71 -3.79
CA ASP A 69 3.26 2.11 -3.98
C ASP A 69 3.99 2.27 -5.31
N ASP A 70 5.28 1.97 -5.41
CA ASP A 70 6.04 2.05 -6.66
C ASP A 70 5.50 1.09 -7.73
N LEU A 71 4.95 -0.05 -7.32
CA LEU A 71 4.25 -0.96 -8.24
C LEU A 71 3.11 -0.26 -8.97
N THR A 72 2.37 0.64 -8.31
CA THR A 72 1.16 1.23 -8.89
C THR A 72 1.31 2.69 -9.25
N VAL A 73 2.19 3.44 -8.58
CA VAL A 73 2.44 4.89 -8.67
C VAL A 73 1.16 5.71 -8.82
N THR A 74 0.13 5.32 -8.07
CA THR A 74 -1.24 5.86 -8.19
C THR A 74 -1.68 6.01 -9.65
N ASN A 75 -1.32 5.06 -10.53
CA ASN A 75 -1.58 5.13 -11.96
C ASN A 75 -2.66 4.12 -12.35
N LEU A 76 -3.75 4.61 -12.94
CA LEU A 76 -4.91 3.79 -13.30
C LEU A 76 -4.56 2.55 -14.14
N LYS A 77 -3.59 2.64 -15.06
CA LYS A 77 -3.19 1.50 -15.90
C LYS A 77 -2.45 0.44 -15.09
N ARG A 78 -1.54 0.87 -14.21
CA ARG A 78 -0.77 -0.05 -13.35
C ARG A 78 -1.65 -0.66 -12.26
N ILE A 79 -2.58 0.10 -11.69
CA ILE A 79 -3.62 -0.40 -10.77
C ILE A 79 -4.47 -1.46 -11.46
N ALA A 80 -4.99 -1.18 -12.67
CA ALA A 80 -5.80 -2.15 -13.41
C ALA A 80 -5.01 -3.44 -13.71
N ARG A 81 -3.73 -3.32 -14.09
CA ARG A 81 -2.85 -4.46 -14.30
C ARG A 81 -2.65 -5.27 -13.01
N ALA A 82 -2.27 -4.60 -11.92
CA ALA A 82 -2.03 -5.25 -10.64
C ALA A 82 -3.28 -5.92 -10.07
N ALA A 83 -4.47 -5.36 -10.31
CA ALA A 83 -5.75 -5.99 -9.99
C ALA A 83 -5.98 -7.27 -10.82
N ASN A 84 -5.79 -7.19 -12.15
CA ASN A 84 -5.96 -8.33 -13.05
C ASN A 84 -4.99 -9.48 -12.75
N GLU A 85 -3.74 -9.14 -12.44
CA GLU A 85 -2.67 -10.09 -12.13
C GLU A 85 -2.70 -10.56 -10.68
N LYS A 86 -3.51 -9.94 -9.80
CA LYS A 86 -3.52 -10.18 -8.34
C LYS A 86 -2.16 -9.94 -7.69
N SER A 87 -1.45 -8.91 -8.15
CA SER A 87 -0.10 -8.57 -7.70
C SER A 87 -0.08 -8.00 -6.29
N CYS A 88 -1.10 -7.26 -5.87
CA CYS A 88 -1.26 -6.75 -4.51
C CYS A 88 -2.76 -6.68 -4.13
N ASN A 89 -3.07 -6.26 -2.90
CA ASN A 89 -4.45 -6.17 -2.41
C ASN A 89 -4.76 -4.87 -1.66
N CYS A 90 -3.84 -3.89 -1.75
CA CYS A 90 -4.02 -2.54 -1.25
C CYS A 90 -3.27 -1.55 -2.14
N LEU A 91 -3.88 -0.40 -2.39
CA LEU A 91 -3.27 0.74 -3.07
C LEU A 91 -2.67 1.68 -2.03
N LEU A 92 -1.41 2.10 -2.19
CA LEU A 92 -0.94 3.33 -1.54
C LEU A 92 -1.36 4.52 -2.41
N LEU A 93 -2.19 5.42 -1.86
CA LEU A 93 -2.72 6.57 -2.59
C LEU A 93 -1.90 7.82 -2.25
N LYS A 94 -1.05 8.24 -3.19
CA LYS A 94 -0.29 9.50 -3.12
C LYS A 94 -0.82 10.48 -4.16
N VAL A 95 -1.46 11.56 -3.70
CA VAL A 95 -2.20 12.49 -4.59
C VAL A 95 -1.31 13.21 -5.60
N ASN A 96 -0.06 13.48 -5.24
CA ASN A 96 0.94 14.11 -6.09
C ASN A 96 1.41 13.23 -7.25
N GLN A 97 1.31 11.89 -7.15
CA GLN A 97 1.71 10.98 -8.24
C GLN A 97 0.75 11.04 -9.45
N ILE A 98 -0.52 11.38 -9.24
CA ILE A 98 -1.55 11.39 -10.31
C ILE A 98 -2.02 12.81 -10.69
N GLY A 99 -1.72 13.81 -9.84
CA GLY A 99 -1.75 15.23 -10.15
C GLY A 99 -3.13 15.88 -10.26
N SER A 100 -4.24 15.18 -10.00
CA SER A 100 -5.55 15.83 -9.89
C SER A 100 -6.54 15.08 -9.00
N VAL A 101 -7.48 15.85 -8.42
CA VAL A 101 -8.53 15.33 -7.52
C VAL A 101 -9.37 14.25 -8.17
N THR A 102 -9.89 14.53 -9.36
CA THR A 102 -10.72 13.57 -10.11
C THR A 102 -10.00 12.26 -10.35
N LYS A 103 -8.69 12.32 -10.65
CA LYS A 103 -7.93 11.12 -10.99
C LYS A 103 -7.63 10.28 -9.75
N PHE A 104 -7.25 10.87 -8.60
CA PHE A 104 -7.03 10.06 -7.40
C PHE A 104 -8.35 9.45 -6.91
N LEU A 105 -9.50 10.13 -7.10
CA LEU A 105 -10.82 9.57 -6.79
C LEU A 105 -11.12 8.34 -7.66
N GLN A 106 -10.77 8.40 -8.95
CA GLN A 106 -10.87 7.26 -9.85
C GLN A 106 -9.95 6.11 -9.43
N ALA A 107 -8.72 6.40 -9.00
CA ALA A 107 -7.77 5.39 -8.53
C ALA A 107 -8.28 4.69 -7.26
N CYS A 108 -8.76 5.46 -6.27
CA CYS A 108 -9.38 4.92 -5.05
C CYS A 108 -10.59 4.04 -5.37
N LYS A 109 -11.51 4.52 -6.23
CA LYS A 109 -12.69 3.75 -6.64
C LYS A 109 -12.32 2.48 -7.40
N LEU A 110 -11.32 2.53 -8.28
CA LEU A 110 -10.85 1.37 -9.02
C LEU A 110 -10.29 0.29 -8.07
N ALA A 111 -9.47 0.70 -7.10
CA ALA A 111 -8.95 -0.21 -6.08
C ALA A 111 -10.09 -0.83 -5.25
N GLN A 112 -10.98 -0.01 -4.70
CA GLN A 112 -12.12 -0.47 -3.89
C GLN A 112 -13.06 -1.39 -4.67
N ALA A 113 -13.34 -1.10 -5.94
CA ALA A 113 -14.17 -1.95 -6.80
C ALA A 113 -13.55 -3.34 -7.06
N ASN A 114 -12.23 -3.46 -6.98
CA ASN A 114 -11.51 -4.73 -7.04
C ASN A 114 -11.33 -5.40 -5.66
N GLY A 115 -12.02 -4.89 -4.63
CA GLY A 115 -11.97 -5.43 -3.26
C GLY A 115 -10.67 -5.09 -2.51
N TRP A 116 -9.90 -4.13 -3.00
CA TRP A 116 -8.66 -3.72 -2.35
C TRP A 116 -8.90 -2.73 -1.22
N GLY A 117 -8.00 -2.77 -0.24
CA GLY A 117 -7.79 -1.64 0.66
C GLY A 117 -7.21 -0.45 -0.09
N VAL A 118 -7.38 0.74 0.48
CA VAL A 118 -6.67 1.95 0.04
C VAL A 118 -6.04 2.55 1.29
N MET A 119 -4.76 2.87 1.23
CA MET A 119 -4.04 3.57 2.28
C MET A 119 -3.63 4.93 1.75
N VAL A 120 -4.23 5.98 2.27
CA VAL A 120 -3.81 7.36 1.95
C VAL A 120 -2.42 7.58 2.53
N SER A 121 -1.52 8.20 1.77
CA SER A 121 -0.14 8.40 2.22
C SER A 121 0.34 9.81 1.99
N HIS A 122 1.15 10.26 2.94
CA HIS A 122 2.07 11.37 2.77
C HIS A 122 3.24 11.03 1.83
N CYS A 123 4.02 12.05 1.47
CA CYS A 123 5.32 11.93 0.83
C CYS A 123 6.47 12.12 1.83
N SER A 124 7.70 11.82 1.42
CA SER A 124 8.88 12.02 2.27
C SER A 124 9.21 13.51 2.49
N GLY A 125 8.87 14.38 1.53
CA GLY A 125 8.91 15.83 1.65
C GLY A 125 7.51 16.40 1.79
N GLU A 126 7.02 16.53 3.02
CA GLU A 126 5.71 17.11 3.33
C GLU A 126 5.78 18.61 3.62
N THR A 127 4.61 19.24 3.59
CA THR A 127 4.39 20.61 4.07
C THR A 127 3.50 20.60 5.33
N GLU A 128 3.15 21.78 5.82
CA GLU A 128 2.14 21.95 6.87
C GLU A 128 0.70 21.65 6.42
N ASP A 129 0.50 21.36 5.13
CA ASP A 129 -0.80 21.05 4.55
C ASP A 129 -1.37 19.75 5.15
N THR A 130 -2.66 19.78 5.48
CA THR A 130 -3.35 18.66 6.15
C THR A 130 -4.35 17.94 5.25
N PHE A 131 -4.39 18.25 3.96
CA PHE A 131 -5.39 17.78 2.99
C PHE A 131 -5.62 16.27 3.02
N ILE A 132 -4.56 15.47 3.16
CA ILE A 132 -4.67 14.01 3.17
C ILE A 132 -5.42 13.46 4.40
N THR A 133 -5.49 14.25 5.48
CA THR A 133 -6.19 13.92 6.72
C THR A 133 -7.71 14.00 6.51
N ASP A 134 -8.20 15.07 5.88
CA ASP A 134 -9.60 15.14 5.45
C ASP A 134 -9.90 14.12 4.36
N LEU A 135 -8.92 13.88 3.46
CA LEU A 135 -9.08 12.95 2.37
C LEU A 135 -9.31 11.50 2.83
N VAL A 136 -8.53 10.99 3.79
CA VAL A 136 -8.71 9.61 4.29
C VAL A 136 -10.10 9.42 4.89
N VAL A 137 -10.61 10.43 5.60
CA VAL A 137 -11.96 10.44 6.18
C VAL A 137 -13.01 10.49 5.07
N GLY A 138 -12.90 11.44 4.14
CA GLY A 138 -13.86 11.63 3.05
C GLY A 138 -13.93 10.46 2.07
N LEU A 139 -12.82 9.74 1.86
CA LEU A 139 -12.78 8.53 1.04
C LEU A 139 -13.20 7.27 1.80
N CYS A 140 -13.39 7.33 3.12
CA CYS A 140 -13.71 6.20 3.98
C CYS A 140 -12.79 5.00 3.73
N THR A 141 -11.48 5.24 3.70
CA THR A 141 -10.49 4.19 3.38
C THR A 141 -10.03 3.42 4.63
N GLY A 142 -10.14 4.02 5.81
CA GLY A 142 -9.90 3.37 7.10
C GLY A 142 -8.44 3.26 7.52
N GLN A 143 -7.51 3.73 6.70
CA GLN A 143 -6.07 3.67 6.97
C GLN A 143 -5.32 4.80 6.26
N ILE A 144 -4.39 5.41 7.00
CA ILE A 144 -3.51 6.48 6.52
C ILE A 144 -2.10 6.27 7.07
N LYS A 145 -1.09 6.54 6.24
CA LYS A 145 0.32 6.59 6.60
C LYS A 145 0.76 8.06 6.57
N THR A 146 0.78 8.69 7.73
CA THR A 146 1.20 10.08 7.91
C THR A 146 1.83 10.26 9.29
N GLY A 147 2.77 11.20 9.40
CA GLY A 147 3.69 11.35 10.53
C GLY A 147 3.10 11.85 11.86
N LEU A 148 1.79 12.12 11.98
CA LEU A 148 0.97 12.37 13.20
C LEU A 148 -0.46 12.81 12.78
N LEU A 149 -1.50 12.65 13.63
CA LEU A 149 -2.91 12.97 13.32
C LEU A 149 -3.64 13.75 14.44
N ARG A 150 -4.55 14.66 14.07
CA ARG A 150 -5.61 15.26 14.92
C ARG A 150 -6.87 15.50 14.07
N THR A 151 -7.93 14.70 14.24
CA THR A 151 -9.17 14.86 13.42
C THR A 151 -10.47 14.33 14.05
N GLU A 152 -10.41 13.58 15.16
CA GLU A 152 -11.60 12.86 15.64
C GLU A 152 -12.65 13.76 16.33
N GLU A 153 -12.24 14.89 16.90
CA GLU A 153 -13.07 15.73 17.76
C GLU A 153 -14.34 16.27 17.07
N GLU A 154 -14.24 16.70 15.81
CA GLU A 154 -15.36 17.33 15.09
C GLU A 154 -16.50 16.35 14.73
N LEU A 155 -16.19 15.07 14.55
CA LEU A 155 -17.19 14.06 14.17
C LEU A 155 -18.02 13.57 15.36
N GLY A 156 -17.54 13.77 16.59
CA GLY A 156 -18.22 13.37 17.82
C GLY A 156 -18.73 11.93 17.79
N SER A 157 -19.99 11.72 18.21
CA SER A 157 -20.61 10.38 18.27
C SER A 157 -20.89 9.72 16.91
N LYS A 158 -20.73 10.44 15.79
CA LYS A 158 -20.86 9.88 14.44
C LYS A 158 -19.56 9.25 13.94
N ALA A 159 -18.44 9.54 14.60
CA ALA A 159 -17.15 8.94 14.28
C ALA A 159 -17.21 7.42 14.45
N LYS A 160 -16.66 6.69 13.47
CA LYS A 160 -16.42 5.26 13.57
C LYS A 160 -14.96 4.97 13.30
N PHE A 161 -14.26 4.51 14.32
CA PHE A 161 -12.88 4.07 14.20
C PHE A 161 -12.81 2.73 13.47
N ALA A 162 -11.92 2.62 12.47
CA ALA A 162 -11.79 1.42 11.64
C ALA A 162 -11.33 0.19 12.43
N GLY A 163 -10.44 0.37 13.41
CA GLY A 163 -9.91 -0.71 14.24
C GLY A 163 -9.36 -1.87 13.43
N ARG A 164 -9.79 -3.09 13.76
CA ARG A 164 -9.36 -4.32 13.05
C ARG A 164 -9.87 -4.42 11.61
N ASN A 165 -10.84 -3.59 11.22
CA ASN A 165 -11.45 -3.58 9.89
C ASN A 165 -10.80 -2.55 8.95
N PHE A 166 -9.62 -2.04 9.27
CA PHE A 166 -8.91 -1.01 8.50
C PHE A 166 -8.72 -1.33 7.00
N ARG A 167 -8.74 -2.61 6.62
CA ARG A 167 -8.60 -3.05 5.22
C ARG A 167 -9.88 -2.89 4.40
N ASN A 168 -11.04 -2.96 5.04
CA ASN A 168 -12.34 -2.89 4.37
C ASN A 168 -13.42 -2.41 5.35
N LEU A 169 -13.69 -1.10 5.34
CA LEU A 169 -14.73 -0.49 6.17
C LEU A 169 -16.17 -0.85 5.74
N LEU A 170 -16.35 -1.36 4.52
CA LEU A 170 -17.66 -1.63 3.93
C LEU A 170 -18.03 -3.12 3.95
N ALA A 171 -17.10 -4.01 4.34
CA ALA A 171 -17.39 -5.41 4.60
C ALA A 171 -18.34 -5.49 5.81
N LYS A 172 -19.56 -5.97 5.57
CA LYS A 172 -20.55 -6.28 6.60
C LYS A 172 -20.27 -7.64 7.23
#